data_AF-A0A9Q8UT06-F1
#
_entry.id   AF-A0A9Q8UT06-F1
#
_cell.length_a   1.000
_cell.length_b   1.000
_cell.length_c   1.000
_cell.angle_alpha   90.00
_cell.angle_beta   90.00
_cell.angle_gamma   90.00
#
_symmetry.space_group_name_H-M   'P 1'
#
loop_
_entity.id
_entity.type
_entity.pdbx_description
1 polymer ?
#
loop_
_entity_poly.entity_id
_entity_poly.type
_entity_poly.pdbx_seq_one_letter_code
_entity_poly.pdbx_strand_id
1 'polypeptide(L)'
;MNRPLLTNLPTVFLGPNAPVGHGSVLPIIEHSTKYIISMMKKIQAQDIKAVAPKEEAVKDFSEHIHELMKRTAWATPCRSWFKRGTIDGPIVALHPGSRIHWFHMLQNVRFEDWEYRYFTKNRFQYLGNGFSTKEGPGKDTTWYFDNSEEGYTDY
;
A
#
# COMPACT_ATOMS: atom_id res chain seq x y z
N MET A 1 5.28 -25.15 7.85
CA MET A 1 3.86 -25.29 7.47
C MET A 1 3.67 -24.56 6.14
N ASN A 2 3.56 -25.28 5.01
CA ASN A 2 3.46 -24.70 3.67
C ASN A 2 2.07 -24.06 3.50
N ARG A 3 1.97 -22.74 3.66
CA ARG A 3 0.78 -21.98 3.23
C ARG A 3 0.73 -22.01 1.70
N PRO A 4 -0.40 -22.39 1.07
CA PRO A 4 -0.53 -22.32 -0.38
C PRO A 4 -0.42 -20.85 -0.79
N LEU A 5 0.57 -20.52 -1.61
CA LEU A 5 0.81 -19.18 -2.13
C LEU A 5 -0.22 -18.93 -3.23
N LEU A 6 -1.44 -18.57 -2.83
CA LEU A 6 -2.21 -17.66 -3.66
C LEU A 6 -1.31 -16.44 -3.89
N THR A 7 -1.18 -16.05 -5.15
CA THR A 7 -0.59 -14.78 -5.57
C THR A 7 -1.38 -13.67 -4.88
N ASN A 8 -1.04 -13.33 -3.64
CA ASN A 8 -1.73 -12.35 -2.80
C ASN A 8 -1.35 -10.95 -3.29
N LEU A 9 -1.76 -10.60 -4.51
CA LEU A 9 -1.98 -9.20 -4.83
C LEU A 9 -3.00 -8.68 -3.79
N PRO A 10 -2.75 -7.54 -3.13
CA PRO A 10 -3.74 -6.93 -2.25
C PRO A 10 -4.85 -6.31 -3.10
N THR A 11 -5.69 -7.14 -3.72
CA THR A 11 -6.88 -6.73 -4.47
C THR A 11 -8.12 -6.64 -3.57
N VAL A 12 -7.96 -6.84 -2.26
CA VAL A 12 -9.02 -6.68 -1.28
C VAL A 12 -9.17 -5.21 -0.94
N PHE A 13 -10.27 -4.62 -1.37
CA PHE A 13 -10.67 -3.27 -1.00
C PHE A 13 -11.49 -3.29 0.29
N LEU A 14 -11.40 -2.20 1.06
CA LEU A 14 -12.31 -1.91 2.18
C LEU A 14 -12.37 -3.01 3.27
N GLY A 15 -11.21 -3.59 3.60
CA GLY A 15 -11.10 -4.51 4.74
C GLY A 15 -11.26 -3.82 6.10
N PRO A 16 -11.15 -4.60 7.20
CA PRO A 16 -11.04 -4.05 8.56
C PRO A 16 -10.02 -2.91 8.63
N ASN A 17 -10.28 -1.92 9.48
CA ASN A 17 -9.48 -0.71 9.61
C ASN A 17 -9.42 0.20 8.37
N ALA A 18 -10.29 0.03 7.37
CA ALA A 18 -10.46 1.00 6.29
C ALA A 18 -11.26 2.24 6.79
N PRO A 19 -11.08 3.44 6.19
CA PRO A 19 -11.75 4.66 6.64
C PRO A 19 -13.21 4.77 6.17
N VAL A 20 -13.97 3.67 6.09
CA VAL A 20 -15.35 3.64 5.53
C VAL A 20 -16.33 4.59 6.24
N GLY A 21 -16.10 4.90 7.51
CA GLY A 21 -16.89 5.86 8.29
C GLY A 21 -16.54 7.34 8.07
N HIS A 22 -15.58 7.68 7.20
CA HIS A 22 -15.05 9.05 7.03
C HIS A 22 -15.65 9.81 5.84
N GLY A 23 -16.83 9.39 5.35
CA GLY A 23 -17.57 10.03 4.26
C GLY A 23 -17.74 9.11 3.05
N SER A 24 -17.68 9.69 1.84
CA SER A 24 -17.84 8.92 0.59
C SER A 24 -16.78 7.83 0.45
N VAL A 25 -17.24 6.63 0.07
CA VAL A 25 -16.38 5.47 -0.17
C VAL A 25 -15.59 5.57 -1.49
N LEU A 26 -16.06 6.37 -2.45
CA LEU A 26 -15.47 6.43 -3.79
C LEU A 26 -14.01 6.92 -3.76
N PRO A 27 -13.65 8.01 -3.06
CA PRO A 27 -12.26 8.43 -2.99
C PRO A 27 -11.39 7.44 -2.21
N ILE A 28 -11.96 6.69 -1.26
CA ILE A 28 -11.22 5.65 -0.52
C ILE A 28 -10.79 4.54 -1.48
N ILE A 29 -11.70 4.10 -2.34
CA ILE A 29 -11.41 3.10 -3.38
C ILE A 29 -10.39 3.67 -4.38
N GLU A 30 -10.55 4.92 -4.82
CA GLU A 30 -9.64 5.55 -5.77
C GLU A 30 -8.20 5.59 -5.24
N HIS A 31 -7.99 6.09 -4.03
CA HIS A 31 -6.66 6.15 -3.41
C HIS A 31 -6.07 4.77 -3.14
N SER A 32 -6.89 3.80 -2.72
CA SER A 32 -6.45 2.40 -2.58
C SER A 32 -6.04 1.81 -3.92
N THR A 33 -6.77 2.14 -4.99
CA THR A 33 -6.46 1.69 -6.36
C THR A 33 -5.14 2.27 -6.85
N LYS A 34 -4.89 3.56 -6.61
CA LYS A 34 -3.61 4.21 -6.93
C LYS A 34 -2.43 3.54 -6.21
N TYR A 35 -2.58 3.24 -4.92
CA TYR A 35 -1.57 2.50 -4.15
C TYR A 35 -1.27 1.11 -4.75
N ILE A 36 -2.33 0.34 -5.08
CA ILE A 36 -2.19 -0.98 -5.70
C ILE A 36 -1.49 -0.88 -7.07
N ILE A 37 -1.85 0.10 -7.90
CA ILE A 37 -1.21 0.34 -9.20
C ILE A 37 0.29 0.64 -9.03
N SER A 38 0.67 1.47 -8.05
CA SER A 38 2.08 1.76 -7.76
C SER A 38 2.85 0.48 -7.39
N MET A 39 2.25 -0.41 -6.60
CA MET A 39 2.86 -1.72 -6.33
C MET A 39 2.93 -2.61 -7.56
N MET A 40 1.87 -2.67 -8.37
CA MET A 40 1.86 -3.47 -9.61
C MET A 40 2.96 -3.03 -10.58
N LYS A 41 3.17 -1.72 -10.73
CA LYS A 41 4.28 -1.17 -11.53
C LYS A 41 5.64 -1.67 -11.04
N LYS A 42 5.88 -1.66 -9.72
CA LYS A 42 7.10 -2.23 -9.13
C LYS A 42 7.24 -3.72 -9.41
N ILE A 43 6.15 -4.48 -9.22
CA ILE A 43 6.15 -5.94 -9.44
C ILE A 43 6.53 -6.28 -10.86
N GLN A 44 5.92 -5.59 -11.84
CA GLN A 44 6.19 -5.80 -13.26
C GLN A 44 7.60 -5.35 -13.66
N ALA A 45 8.10 -4.24 -13.10
CA ALA A 45 9.40 -3.69 -13.46
C ALA A 45 10.60 -4.42 -12.82
N GLN A 46 10.39 -5.20 -11.75
CA GLN A 46 11.47 -5.72 -10.91
C GLN A 46 11.50 -7.26 -10.81
N ASP A 47 10.91 -7.98 -11.77
CA ASP A 47 10.91 -9.45 -11.82
C ASP A 47 10.37 -10.12 -10.52
N ILE A 48 9.38 -9.48 -9.89
CA ILE A 48 8.78 -9.95 -8.64
C ILE A 48 7.70 -10.98 -8.97
N LYS A 49 7.83 -12.18 -8.42
CA LYS A 49 6.88 -13.29 -8.57
C LYS A 49 5.70 -13.18 -7.61
N ALA A 50 5.97 -12.78 -6.36
CA ALA A 50 4.94 -12.62 -5.35
C ALA A 50 5.34 -11.55 -4.34
N VAL A 51 4.33 -10.90 -3.78
CA VAL A 51 4.45 -9.92 -2.70
C VAL A 51 3.46 -10.30 -1.60
N ALA A 52 3.85 -10.13 -0.34
CA ALA A 52 2.96 -10.25 0.80
C ALA A 52 3.38 -9.25 1.88
N PRO A 53 2.45 -8.75 2.71
CA PRO A 53 2.84 -7.90 3.83
C PRO A 53 3.61 -8.75 4.85
N LYS A 54 4.63 -8.15 5.48
CA LYS A 54 5.36 -8.78 6.58
C LYS A 54 4.44 -8.98 7.77
N GLU A 55 4.60 -10.11 8.48
CA GLU A 55 3.76 -10.40 9.64
C GLU A 55 3.99 -9.38 10.76
N GLU A 56 5.23 -8.98 10.98
CA GLU A 56 5.60 -7.93 11.93
C GLU A 56 4.96 -6.58 11.56
N ALA A 57 4.95 -6.19 10.28
CA ALA A 57 4.35 -4.93 9.85
C ALA A 57 2.83 -4.92 10.06
N VAL A 58 2.15 -6.05 9.81
CA VAL A 58 0.71 -6.19 10.07
C VAL A 58 0.41 -6.08 11.56
N LYS A 59 1.23 -6.73 12.40
CA LYS A 59 1.09 -6.69 13.86
C LYS A 59 1.29 -5.26 14.40
N ASP A 60 2.39 -4.61 14.02
CA ASP A 60 2.73 -3.26 14.47
C ASP A 60 1.65 -2.25 14.04
N PHE A 61 1.16 -2.35 12.80
CA PHE A 61 0.06 -1.51 12.31
C PHE A 61 -1.24 -1.74 13.08
N SER A 62 -1.57 -3.01 13.38
CA SER A 62 -2.74 -3.36 14.17
C SER A 62 -2.66 -2.79 15.59
N GLU A 63 -1.52 -2.96 16.28
CA GLU A 63 -1.28 -2.42 17.62
C GLU A 63 -1.40 -0.89 17.63
N HIS A 64 -0.77 -0.23 16.66
CA HIS A 64 -0.83 1.22 16.51
C HIS A 64 -2.26 1.74 16.34
N ILE A 65 -3.04 1.08 15.47
CA ILE A 65 -4.45 1.44 15.25
C ILE A 65 -5.29 1.23 16.51
N HIS A 66 -5.14 0.10 17.19
CA HIS A 66 -5.93 -0.19 18.40
C HIS A 66 -5.67 0.83 19.50
N GLU A 67 -4.42 1.25 19.69
CA GLU A 67 -4.09 2.29 20.68
C GLU A 67 -4.62 3.66 20.29
N LEU A 68 -4.48 4.07 19.03
CA LEU A 68 -4.97 5.37 18.57
C LEU A 68 -6.50 5.45 18.63
N MET A 69 -7.18 4.34 18.33
CA MET A 69 -8.64 4.27 18.31
C MET A 69 -9.29 4.64 19.64
N LYS A 70 -8.65 4.31 20.77
CA LYS A 70 -9.12 4.65 22.13
C LYS A 70 -9.31 6.15 22.34
N ARG A 71 -8.62 6.99 21.56
CA ARG A 71 -8.65 8.46 21.66
C ARG A 71 -9.70 9.11 20.74
N THR A 72 -10.46 8.32 20.00
CA THR A 72 -11.41 8.80 18.99
C THR A 72 -12.85 8.79 19.52
N ALA A 73 -13.74 9.57 18.88
CA ALA A 73 -15.16 9.53 19.19
C ALA A 73 -15.79 8.13 18.96
N TRP A 74 -15.18 7.29 18.12
CA TRP A 74 -15.61 5.92 17.87
C TRP A 74 -15.49 5.01 19.09
N ALA A 75 -14.62 5.35 20.05
CA ALA A 75 -14.43 4.58 21.28
C ALA A 75 -15.56 4.78 22.30
N THR A 76 -16.33 5.87 22.22
CA THR A 76 -17.41 6.23 23.17
C THR A 76 -18.37 5.05 23.42
N PRO A 77 -18.83 4.79 24.66
CA PRO A 77 -19.75 3.70 24.99
C PRO A 77 -21.04 3.78 24.16
N CYS A 78 -21.10 3.00 23.10
CA CYS A 78 -22.17 3.03 22.12
C CYS A 78 -22.20 1.69 21.40
N ARG A 79 -23.37 1.07 21.37
CA ARG A 79 -23.58 -0.18 20.66
C ARG A 79 -23.56 0.07 19.15
N SER A 80 -22.56 -0.44 18.46
CA SER A 80 -22.43 -0.26 17.01
C SER A 80 -21.91 -1.51 16.31
N TRP A 81 -22.17 -1.60 15.00
CA TRP A 81 -21.58 -2.64 14.16
C TRP A 81 -20.04 -2.56 14.13
N PHE A 82 -19.46 -1.36 14.30
CA PHE A 82 -18.01 -1.16 14.39
C PHE A 82 -17.37 -1.91 15.56
N LYS A 83 -18.13 -2.10 16.65
CA LYS A 83 -17.78 -2.86 17.86
C LYS A 83 -18.38 -4.26 17.89
N ARG A 84 -18.73 -4.82 16.72
CA ARG A 84 -19.39 -6.14 16.60
C ARG A 84 -20.68 -6.24 17.42
N GLY A 85 -21.41 -5.14 17.57
CA GLY A 85 -22.68 -5.09 18.31
C GLY A 85 -22.55 -5.03 19.84
N THR A 86 -21.35 -4.76 20.36
CA THR A 86 -21.08 -4.55 21.80
C THR A 86 -20.96 -3.06 22.14
N ILE A 87 -21.04 -2.70 23.43
CA ILE A 87 -20.92 -1.30 23.91
C ILE A 87 -19.44 -0.90 24.02
N ASP A 88 -18.60 -1.77 24.57
CA ASP A 88 -17.19 -1.49 24.91
C ASP A 88 -16.18 -2.42 24.21
N GLY A 89 -16.63 -3.18 23.21
CA GLY A 89 -15.73 -4.08 22.46
C GLY A 89 -14.80 -3.34 21.49
N PRO A 90 -13.80 -4.06 20.94
CA PRO A 90 -12.81 -3.47 20.05
C PRO A 90 -13.48 -2.97 18.76
N ILE A 91 -13.08 -1.77 18.35
CA ILE A 91 -13.48 -1.17 17.07
C ILE A 91 -12.60 -1.79 15.98
N VAL A 92 -13.19 -2.63 15.13
CA VAL A 92 -12.45 -3.39 14.09
C VAL A 92 -12.72 -2.87 12.67
N ALA A 93 -13.76 -2.04 12.51
CA ALA A 93 -14.26 -1.66 11.20
C ALA A 93 -13.63 -0.38 10.63
N LEU A 94 -12.97 0.43 11.45
CA LEU A 94 -12.63 1.82 11.11
C LEU A 94 -11.14 2.10 11.27
N HIS A 95 -10.62 2.97 10.40
CA HIS A 95 -9.33 3.62 10.62
C HIS A 95 -9.49 4.73 11.69
N PRO A 96 -8.55 4.89 12.64
CA PRO A 96 -8.65 5.92 13.69
C PRO A 96 -8.26 7.34 13.21
N GLY A 97 -7.55 7.47 12.10
CA GLY A 97 -7.16 8.76 11.51
C GLY A 97 -8.20 9.32 10.54
N SER A 98 -8.08 10.60 10.20
CA SER A 98 -8.95 11.23 9.20
C SER A 98 -8.77 10.62 7.80
N ARG A 99 -9.74 10.83 6.90
CA ARG A 99 -9.60 10.43 5.50
C ARG A 99 -8.38 11.05 4.81
N ILE A 100 -8.01 12.28 5.16
CA ILE A 100 -6.85 12.98 4.58
C ILE A 100 -5.57 12.30 5.05
N HIS A 101 -5.48 11.97 6.34
CA HIS A 101 -4.37 11.18 6.88
C HIS A 101 -4.23 9.84 6.14
N TRP A 102 -5.35 9.14 5.93
CA TRP A 102 -5.34 7.87 5.17
C TRP A 102 -4.86 8.07 3.73
N PHE A 103 -5.35 9.09 3.01
CA PHE A 103 -4.92 9.36 1.64
C PHE A 103 -3.43 9.67 1.57
N HIS A 104 -2.91 10.48 2.51
CA HIS A 104 -1.49 10.80 2.59
C HIS A 104 -0.65 9.54 2.85
N MET A 105 -1.07 8.69 3.79
CA MET A 105 -0.40 7.41 4.06
C MET A 105 -0.32 6.50 2.81
N LEU A 106 -1.32 6.56 1.92
CA LEU A 106 -1.36 5.79 0.68
C LEU A 106 -0.69 6.47 -0.52
N GLN A 107 -0.23 7.73 -0.41
CA GLN A 107 0.45 8.41 -1.53
C GLN A 107 1.76 7.72 -1.88
N ASN A 108 2.53 7.31 -0.86
CA ASN A 108 3.81 6.64 -1.02
C ASN A 108 3.78 5.25 -0.41
N VAL A 109 4.09 4.24 -1.22
CA VAL A 109 4.17 2.85 -0.76
C VAL A 109 5.41 2.69 0.11
N ARG A 110 5.21 2.30 1.37
CA ARG A 110 6.28 1.84 2.27
C ARG A 110 6.72 0.43 1.87
N PHE A 111 7.66 0.33 0.92
CA PHE A 111 8.10 -0.95 0.38
C PHE A 111 8.81 -1.84 1.42
N GLU A 112 9.34 -1.26 2.49
CA GLU A 112 9.96 -1.97 3.60
C GLU A 112 9.00 -2.86 4.40
N ASP A 113 7.69 -2.58 4.34
CA ASP A 113 6.64 -3.31 5.06
C ASP A 113 6.23 -4.61 4.35
N TRP A 114 6.85 -4.92 3.21
CA TRP A 114 6.51 -6.05 2.35
C TRP A 114 7.65 -7.06 2.23
N GLU A 115 7.29 -8.34 2.09
CA GLU A 115 8.19 -9.40 1.66
C GLU A 115 8.00 -9.69 0.17
N TYR A 116 9.11 -9.95 -0.52
CA TYR A 116 9.14 -10.19 -1.96
C TYR A 116 9.72 -11.55 -2.27
N ARG A 117 9.10 -12.25 -3.23
CA ARG A 117 9.65 -13.45 -3.86
C ARG A 117 9.86 -13.16 -5.33
N TYR A 118 11.04 -13.50 -5.84
CA TYR A 118 11.44 -13.23 -7.22
C TYR A 118 11.33 -14.49 -8.07
N PHE A 119 11.22 -14.33 -9.40
CA PHE A 119 11.25 -15.47 -10.31
C PHE A 119 12.63 -16.15 -10.35
N THR A 120 13.68 -15.36 -10.15
CA THR A 120 15.08 -15.82 -10.22
C THR A 120 15.84 -15.52 -8.93
N LYS A 121 17.00 -16.18 -8.74
CA LYS A 121 17.86 -15.93 -7.56
C LYS A 121 18.64 -14.62 -7.66
N ASN A 122 18.94 -14.16 -8.87
CA ASN A 122 19.70 -12.94 -9.08
C ASN A 122 18.75 -11.73 -9.02
N ARG A 123 18.90 -10.89 -7.99
CA ARG A 123 18.07 -9.70 -7.79
C ARG A 123 18.15 -8.67 -8.92
N PHE A 124 19.16 -8.76 -9.79
CA PHE A 124 19.36 -7.84 -10.92
C PHE A 124 18.86 -8.41 -12.26
N GLN A 125 18.21 -9.58 -12.25
CA GLN A 125 17.68 -10.19 -13.47
C GLN A 125 16.70 -9.28 -14.22
N TYR A 126 15.99 -8.41 -13.49
CA TYR A 126 15.04 -7.45 -14.08
C TYR A 126 15.69 -6.44 -15.03
N LEU A 127 17.02 -6.28 -15.01
CA LEU A 127 17.75 -5.44 -15.98
C LEU A 127 17.70 -6.00 -17.41
N GLY A 128 17.25 -7.24 -17.58
CA GLY A 128 16.98 -7.83 -18.88
C GLY A 128 18.22 -7.89 -19.77
N ASN A 129 18.09 -7.37 -20.99
CA ASN A 129 19.15 -7.35 -22.01
C ASN A 129 20.06 -6.11 -21.92
N GLY A 130 19.92 -5.28 -20.89
CA GLY A 130 20.74 -4.09 -20.69
C GLY A 130 20.34 -2.86 -21.51
N PHE A 131 19.25 -2.93 -22.30
CA PHE A 131 18.73 -1.79 -23.05
C PHE A 131 17.47 -1.22 -22.41
N SER A 132 17.35 0.11 -22.40
CA SER A 132 16.17 0.82 -21.95
C SER A 132 15.08 0.86 -23.01
N THR A 133 13.81 0.89 -22.59
CA THR A 133 12.68 1.19 -23.49
C THR A 133 12.76 2.61 -24.09
N LYS A 134 13.61 3.47 -23.53
CA LYS A 134 13.92 4.80 -24.07
C LYS A 134 14.90 4.77 -25.25
N GLU A 135 15.51 3.62 -25.56
CA GLU A 135 16.45 3.46 -26.69
C GLU A 135 15.79 2.88 -27.95
N GLY A 136 14.45 2.78 -27.96
CA GLY A 136 13.70 2.27 -29.11
C GLY A 136 13.73 3.21 -30.34
N PRO A 137 13.40 2.71 -31.54
CA PRO A 137 13.32 3.54 -32.75
C PRO A 137 12.41 4.75 -32.57
N GLY A 138 12.90 5.94 -32.95
CA GLY A 138 12.15 7.20 -32.83
C GLY A 138 12.03 7.75 -31.41
N LYS A 139 12.80 7.22 -30.44
CA LYS A 139 12.90 7.78 -29.08
C LYS A 139 14.10 8.72 -28.97
N ASP A 140 13.96 9.72 -28.12
CA ASP A 140 15.06 10.59 -27.74
C ASP A 140 15.96 9.87 -26.70
N THR A 141 17.19 9.56 -27.12
CA THR A 141 18.20 8.91 -26.27
C THR A 141 18.97 9.91 -25.41
N THR A 142 18.75 11.21 -25.59
CA THR A 142 19.39 12.32 -24.89
C THR A 142 18.47 13.06 -23.93
N TRP A 143 17.28 12.53 -23.65
CA TRP A 143 16.22 13.09 -22.77
C TRP A 143 16.71 13.63 -21.41
N TYR A 144 17.84 13.14 -20.91
CA TYR A 144 18.42 13.54 -19.62
C TYR A 144 19.24 14.84 -19.70
N PHE A 145 19.46 15.41 -20.89
CA PHE A 145 20.11 16.71 -21.07
C PHE A 145 19.14 17.89 -21.09
N ASP A 146 17.85 17.65 -21.33
CA ASP A 146 16.87 18.72 -21.57
C ASP A 146 16.59 19.57 -20.30
N ASN A 147 16.68 18.97 -19.10
CA ASN A 147 16.47 19.67 -17.83
C ASN A 147 17.42 19.14 -16.74
N SER A 148 18.66 19.62 -16.70
CA SER A 148 19.67 19.19 -15.71
C SER A 148 19.32 19.51 -14.24
N GLU A 149 18.34 20.39 -13.99
CA GLU A 149 17.88 20.76 -12.65
C GLU A 149 16.62 19.99 -12.20
N GLU A 150 15.96 19.27 -13.11
CA GLU A 150 14.72 18.54 -12.83
C GLU A 150 15.06 17.17 -12.22
N GLY A 151 15.17 17.10 -10.89
CA GLY A 151 15.50 15.84 -10.20
C GLY A 151 15.95 15.92 -8.74
N TYR A 152 16.10 17.12 -8.16
CA TYR A 152 16.52 17.31 -6.76
C TYR A 152 15.49 18.07 -5.89
N THR A 153 14.24 18.19 -6.35
CA THR A 153 13.18 18.78 -5.54
C THR A 153 12.38 17.64 -4.93
N ASP A 154 12.73 17.25 -3.71
CA ASP A 154 11.81 16.76 -2.67
C ASP A 154 12.64 16.26 -1.46
N TYR A 155 12.84 17.16 -0.49
CA TYR A 155 13.05 16.82 0.93
C TYR A 155 11.85 17.35 1.72
#